data_AF-A0A960Q8V0-F1
#
_entry.id   AF-A0A960Q8V0-F1
#
_cell.length_a   1.000
_cell.length_b   1.000
_cell.length_c   1.000
_cell.angle_alpha   90.00
_cell.angle_beta   90.00
_cell.angle_gamma   90.00
#
_symmetry.space_group_name_H-M   'P 1'
#
loop_
_entity.id
_entity.type
_entity.pdbx_description
1 polymer ?
#
loop_
_entity_poly.entity_id
_entity_poly.type
_entity_poly.pdbx_seq_one_letter_code
_entity_poly.pdbx_strand_id
1 'polypeptide(L)'
;MDLRTMIAGNRRAWNRRLGGIALVSSALLGLLGCQPPTESVPESPAPDTYVAISGGGWRAHTAQAAWTMGLLEGYRAGSTDPASVDLGTVFQDVTGIASNSGGSWFSTMLAYSQEFRASIEAPGALSTYGSTGYLGQQRTALSDPSCTYQGFGCGASRPLSCFECNVIRLTDHQYTVWTNIVEDVVFQPYGMAQDLGNKPLSGERQQWAEDKSLVFAATMLTDTVVTNQNDCGYVYCNEIFYQVTSQLRPDVPKQVSVTPIAFASLPAASRLGAPDFFMAGDMQLKYASNASSGGPPPGNATVSNSGLNSDVSVLMTAATSSAAAGAQASEAVESYQGGVAPWTDAYNASGLAPGFKIEQNSLTPTTATQDTKPETLAAERFIRLADGGFLDNSAVAHVVNFLQKNSAPSFNIIAFDNVQQFYQPPGLSKTKVPVDIAYLFGKGPPNVPPSDPKTFDPTVFCGGKFLFWNLCLPVPKQQVFESGPVDSTKASWSFPCATGELSYTKYTATTVDNPTLGVTGGMTGTLHVFAAIFPKADTTPNADQADWDEYQAMLTCISDGMGQHGGVDWFRKAQLASE
;
A
#
# COMPACT_ATOMS: atom_id res chain seq x y z
N MET A 1 -37.71 -51.95 -6.02
CA MET A 1 -37.27 -52.86 -4.95
C MET A 1 -37.16 -52.05 -3.69
N ASP A 2 -38.05 -52.36 -2.76
CA ASP A 2 -38.29 -51.71 -1.48
C ASP A 2 -37.68 -52.61 -0.39
N LEU A 3 -37.12 -52.04 0.67
CA LEU A 3 -36.68 -52.80 1.85
C LEU A 3 -36.66 -51.91 3.09
N ARG A 4 -37.86 -51.75 3.66
CA ARG A 4 -38.10 -51.49 5.08
C ARG A 4 -38.09 -52.81 5.88
N THR A 5 -37.84 -52.68 7.19
CA THR A 5 -37.92 -53.68 8.31
C THR A 5 -36.78 -54.71 8.36
N MET A 6 -36.13 -55.04 9.50
CA MET A 6 -36.68 -55.49 10.80
C MET A 6 -35.49 -55.73 11.80
N ILE A 7 -35.47 -55.26 13.07
CA ILE A 7 -35.58 -56.00 14.38
C ILE A 7 -34.78 -55.13 15.40
N ALA A 8 -35.33 -54.45 16.41
CA ALA A 8 -35.97 -54.86 17.68
C ALA A 8 -35.04 -55.49 18.75
N GLY A 9 -34.89 -54.80 19.89
CA GLY A 9 -34.90 -55.45 21.22
C GLY A 9 -33.66 -55.34 22.11
N ASN A 10 -33.72 -54.50 23.16
CA ASN A 10 -33.83 -54.89 24.58
C ASN A 10 -33.15 -53.94 25.60
N ARG A 11 -33.91 -53.72 26.67
CA ARG A 11 -33.70 -52.81 27.81
C ARG A 11 -32.87 -53.43 28.94
N ARG A 12 -32.34 -52.53 29.80
CA ARG A 12 -32.18 -52.56 31.29
C ARG A 12 -30.74 -52.21 31.64
N ALA A 13 -30.42 -51.46 32.69
CA ALA A 13 -31.11 -50.65 33.69
C ALA A 13 -29.98 -49.92 34.44
N TRP A 14 -30.23 -48.80 35.08
CA TRP A 14 -29.80 -48.49 36.45
C TRP A 14 -30.38 -47.12 36.82
N ASN A 15 -30.92 -47.05 38.02
CA ASN A 15 -31.80 -45.99 38.49
C ASN A 15 -31.45 -45.70 39.95
N ARG A 16 -31.81 -44.48 40.40
CA ARG A 16 -31.77 -43.92 41.77
C ARG A 16 -30.49 -43.11 42.08
N ARG A 17 -30.56 -41.88 42.64
CA ARG A 17 -31.39 -41.45 43.77
C ARG A 17 -31.66 -39.92 43.81
N LEU A 18 -32.91 -39.59 44.20
CA LEU A 18 -33.38 -38.49 45.09
C LEU A 18 -33.17 -37.03 44.61
N GLY A 19 -34.14 -36.12 44.64
CA GLY A 19 -35.47 -36.08 45.27
C GLY A 19 -35.70 -34.64 45.78
N GLY A 20 -36.80 -33.99 45.39
CA GLY A 20 -37.15 -32.65 45.87
C GLY A 20 -38.37 -32.07 45.16
N ILE A 21 -39.52 -32.20 45.81
CA ILE A 21 -40.88 -31.85 45.36
C ILE A 21 -41.18 -30.36 45.65
N ALA A 22 -41.85 -29.66 44.73
CA ALA A 22 -42.96 -28.75 45.05
C ALA A 22 -43.73 -28.35 43.77
N LEU A 23 -44.97 -28.83 43.68
CA LEU A 23 -46.02 -28.43 42.76
C LEU A 23 -47.01 -27.60 43.59
N VAL A 24 -47.28 -26.33 43.27
CA VAL A 24 -48.57 -25.66 43.56
C VAL A 24 -48.81 -24.50 42.59
N SER A 25 -49.86 -24.70 41.79
CA SER A 25 -50.90 -23.77 41.31
C SER A 25 -50.58 -22.44 40.63
N SER A 26 -50.99 -22.40 39.36
CA SER A 26 -51.53 -21.25 38.67
C SER A 26 -52.87 -20.79 39.29
N ALA A 27 -52.99 -19.51 39.66
CA ALA A 27 -54.25 -18.77 39.64
C ALA A 27 -54.00 -17.24 39.70
N LEU A 28 -54.56 -16.56 38.70
CA LEU A 28 -54.90 -15.14 38.54
C LEU A 28 -54.63 -14.17 39.72
N LEU A 29 -53.87 -13.11 39.43
CA LEU A 29 -54.13 -11.75 39.93
C LEU A 29 -53.63 -10.74 38.89
N GLY A 30 -54.57 -9.93 38.38
CA GLY A 30 -54.29 -8.86 37.43
C GLY A 30 -53.75 -7.59 38.09
N LEU A 31 -53.32 -6.68 37.21
CA LEU A 31 -53.13 -5.25 37.43
C LEU A 31 -52.02 -4.86 38.42
N LEU A 32 -50.80 -4.72 37.89
CA LEU A 32 -49.91 -3.57 38.05
C LEU A 32 -48.79 -3.72 37.00
N GLY A 33 -48.87 -2.94 35.92
CA GLY A 33 -47.91 -2.94 34.84
C GLY A 33 -46.61 -2.23 35.24
N CYS A 34 -45.69 -2.95 35.86
CA CYS A 34 -44.28 -2.58 35.91
C CYS A 34 -43.51 -3.52 34.98
N GLN A 35 -43.44 -3.17 33.68
CA GLN A 35 -42.34 -3.66 32.87
C GLN A 35 -41.06 -3.10 33.52
N PRO A 36 -40.10 -3.95 33.94
CA PRO A 36 -38.80 -3.44 34.32
C PRO A 36 -38.28 -2.60 33.15
N PRO A 37 -37.70 -1.40 33.40
CA PRO A 37 -37.16 -0.60 32.33
C PRO A 37 -36.20 -1.50 31.55
N THR A 38 -36.53 -1.74 30.28
CA THR A 38 -35.61 -2.35 29.34
C THR A 38 -34.48 -1.35 29.21
N GLU A 39 -33.44 -1.48 30.04
CA GLU A 39 -32.19 -0.76 29.82
C GLU A 39 -31.72 -1.18 28.43
N SER A 40 -31.95 -0.31 27.46
CA SER A 40 -31.38 -0.45 26.13
C SER A 40 -29.88 -0.46 26.35
N VAL A 41 -29.24 -1.62 26.17
CA VAL A 41 -27.80 -1.72 26.07
C VAL A 41 -27.38 -0.69 25.02
N PRO A 42 -26.58 0.32 25.37
CA PRO A 42 -26.15 1.32 24.40
C PRO A 42 -25.56 0.58 23.20
N GLU A 43 -26.09 0.87 22.02
CA GLU A 43 -25.55 0.31 20.79
C GLU A 43 -24.08 0.73 20.72
N SER A 44 -23.19 -0.25 20.53
CA SER A 44 -21.77 0.04 20.39
C SER A 44 -21.63 1.00 19.20
N PRO A 45 -20.86 2.10 19.33
CA PRO A 45 -20.65 2.99 18.22
C PRO A 45 -20.13 2.20 17.01
N ALA A 46 -20.64 2.52 15.82
CA ALA A 46 -20.19 1.91 14.59
C ALA A 46 -18.66 2.12 14.43
N PRO A 47 -17.94 1.13 13.90
CA PRO A 47 -16.49 1.27 13.73
C PRO A 47 -16.17 2.38 12.72
N ASP A 48 -15.09 3.10 12.99
CA ASP A 48 -14.52 4.09 12.08
C ASP A 48 -14.19 3.45 10.72
N THR A 49 -14.48 4.16 9.64
CA THR A 49 -14.19 3.71 8.28
C THR A 49 -12.87 4.28 7.79
N TYR A 50 -12.00 3.40 7.29
CA TYR A 50 -10.72 3.78 6.70
C TYR A 50 -10.68 3.40 5.22
N VAL A 51 -10.03 4.22 4.41
CA VAL A 51 -9.75 3.90 3.00
C VAL A 51 -8.28 3.47 2.89
N ALA A 52 -8.03 2.38 2.18
CA ALA A 52 -6.70 1.90 1.83
C ALA A 52 -6.51 1.96 0.31
N ILE A 53 -5.45 2.59 -0.14
CA ILE A 53 -5.17 2.86 -1.55
C ILE A 53 -3.90 2.11 -1.95
N SER A 54 -4.02 1.14 -2.85
CA SER A 54 -2.91 0.28 -3.26
C SER A 54 -1.83 1.01 -4.07
N GLY A 55 -0.68 0.36 -4.19
CA GLY A 55 0.44 0.78 -5.01
C GLY A 55 0.31 0.41 -6.49
N GLY A 56 1.37 0.67 -7.26
CA GLY A 56 1.44 0.38 -8.70
C GLY A 56 1.69 1.58 -9.62
N GLY A 57 2.47 2.57 -9.16
CA GLY A 57 2.90 3.72 -9.98
C GLY A 57 1.76 4.48 -10.68
N TRP A 58 1.93 4.81 -11.96
CA TRP A 58 0.95 5.59 -12.74
C TRP A 58 -0.37 4.86 -12.95
N ARG A 59 -0.36 3.52 -13.02
CA ARG A 59 -1.59 2.71 -13.03
C ARG A 59 -2.41 3.00 -11.78
N ALA A 60 -1.79 2.89 -10.62
CA ALA A 60 -2.47 3.11 -9.35
C ALA A 60 -3.02 4.52 -9.27
N HIS A 61 -2.19 5.53 -9.53
CA HIS A 61 -2.62 6.91 -9.53
C HIS A 61 -3.85 7.15 -10.42
N THR A 62 -3.82 6.60 -11.64
CA THR A 62 -4.91 6.75 -12.62
C THR A 62 -6.19 6.05 -12.19
N ALA A 63 -6.08 4.81 -11.67
CA ALA A 63 -7.23 4.06 -11.17
C ALA A 63 -7.91 4.80 -10.01
N GLN A 64 -7.12 5.36 -9.08
CA GLN A 64 -7.62 6.08 -7.91
C GLN A 64 -8.27 7.42 -8.25
N ALA A 65 -7.69 8.14 -9.21
CA ALA A 65 -8.35 9.32 -9.79
C ALA A 65 -9.70 8.95 -10.42
N ALA A 66 -9.76 7.84 -11.16
CA ALA A 66 -10.99 7.38 -11.78
C ALA A 66 -12.05 6.93 -10.75
N TRP A 67 -11.67 6.20 -9.70
CA TRP A 67 -12.57 5.83 -8.61
C TRP A 67 -13.17 7.07 -7.95
N THR A 68 -12.33 8.07 -7.66
CA THR A 68 -12.74 9.32 -7.02
C THR A 68 -13.67 10.15 -7.91
N MET A 69 -13.32 10.33 -9.20
CA MET A 69 -14.17 11.05 -10.15
C MET A 69 -15.51 10.34 -10.37
N GLY A 70 -15.49 9.01 -10.53
CA GLY A 70 -16.71 8.21 -10.68
C GLY A 70 -17.63 8.26 -9.45
N LEU A 71 -17.05 8.32 -8.25
CA LEU A 71 -17.80 8.55 -7.01
C LEU A 71 -18.44 9.93 -6.98
N LEU A 72 -17.69 10.99 -7.28
CA LEU A 72 -18.21 12.35 -7.36
C LEU A 72 -19.37 12.45 -8.35
N GLU A 73 -19.22 11.89 -9.55
CA GLU A 73 -20.28 11.86 -10.56
C GLU A 73 -21.52 11.09 -10.09
N GLY A 74 -21.34 9.93 -9.46
CA GLY A 74 -22.46 9.14 -8.92
C GLY A 74 -23.17 9.79 -7.74
N TYR A 75 -22.46 10.53 -6.87
CA TYR A 75 -23.08 11.32 -5.81
C TYR A 75 -23.84 12.52 -6.39
N ARG A 76 -23.29 13.19 -7.40
CA ARG A 76 -23.99 14.27 -8.13
C ARG A 76 -25.28 13.79 -8.77
N ALA A 77 -25.25 12.64 -9.43
CA ALA A 77 -26.43 12.07 -10.10
C ALA A 77 -27.57 11.75 -9.10
N GLY A 78 -27.24 11.40 -7.86
CA GLY A 78 -28.21 11.11 -6.80
C GLY A 78 -28.60 12.29 -5.91
N SER A 79 -27.92 13.44 -6.03
CA SER A 79 -28.12 14.61 -5.16
C SER A 79 -29.23 15.52 -5.67
N THR A 80 -29.98 16.14 -4.75
CA THR A 80 -30.90 17.25 -5.08
C THR A 80 -30.19 18.56 -5.36
N ASP A 81 -28.93 18.67 -4.93
CA ASP A 81 -28.03 19.79 -5.24
C ASP A 81 -26.67 19.24 -5.72
N PRO A 82 -26.56 18.89 -7.01
CA PRO A 82 -25.32 18.33 -7.55
C PRO A 82 -24.11 19.29 -7.46
N ALA A 83 -24.34 20.60 -7.38
CA ALA A 83 -23.26 21.59 -7.36
C ALA A 83 -22.53 21.65 -6.01
N SER A 84 -23.16 21.19 -4.92
CA SER A 84 -22.52 21.10 -3.59
C SER A 84 -21.79 19.77 -3.34
N VAL A 85 -21.90 18.79 -4.24
CA VAL A 85 -21.17 17.53 -4.10
C VAL A 85 -19.69 17.71 -4.43
N ASP A 86 -18.88 17.55 -3.38
CA ASP A 86 -17.43 17.65 -3.35
C ASP A 86 -16.80 16.42 -2.65
N LEU A 87 -15.48 16.42 -2.45
CA LEU A 87 -14.79 15.34 -1.73
C LEU A 87 -15.22 15.24 -0.27
N GLY A 88 -15.57 16.36 0.36
CA GLY A 88 -16.09 16.39 1.72
C GLY A 88 -17.37 15.58 1.83
N THR A 89 -18.26 15.69 0.85
CA THR A 89 -19.51 14.93 0.75
C THR A 89 -19.26 13.44 0.51
N VAL A 90 -18.37 13.10 -0.43
CA VAL A 90 -18.10 11.68 -0.79
C VAL A 90 -17.40 10.94 0.35
N PHE A 91 -16.48 11.60 1.04
CA PHE A 91 -15.64 11.00 2.09
C PHE A 91 -16.01 11.48 3.51
N GLN A 92 -17.22 11.98 3.72
CA GLN A 92 -17.68 12.50 5.02
C GLN A 92 -17.55 11.45 6.14
N ASP A 93 -17.80 10.18 5.82
CA ASP A 93 -17.81 9.07 6.78
C ASP A 93 -16.45 8.32 6.83
N VAL A 94 -15.40 8.89 6.21
CA VAL A 94 -14.04 8.32 6.22
C VAL A 94 -13.18 9.04 7.25
N THR A 95 -12.70 8.28 8.23
CA THR A 95 -11.88 8.74 9.36
C THR A 95 -10.39 8.82 8.99
N GLY A 96 -9.93 8.00 8.05
CA GLY A 96 -8.53 8.01 7.64
C GLY A 96 -8.26 7.32 6.31
N ILE A 97 -7.10 7.63 5.74
CA ILE A 97 -6.62 7.12 4.46
C ILE A 97 -5.23 6.56 4.68
N ALA A 98 -5.00 5.33 4.25
CA ALA A 98 -3.68 4.77 4.08
C ALA A 98 -3.35 4.57 2.60
N SER A 99 -2.09 4.76 2.23
CA SER A 99 -1.65 4.57 0.84
C SER A 99 -0.22 4.07 0.75
N ASN A 100 0.12 3.45 -0.37
CA ASN A 100 1.49 3.13 -0.77
C ASN A 100 1.74 3.50 -2.24
N SER A 101 3.01 3.65 -2.63
CA SER A 101 3.44 3.84 -4.02
C SER A 101 2.67 4.92 -4.79
N GLY A 102 2.19 4.61 -5.99
CA GLY A 102 1.35 5.51 -6.79
C GLY A 102 0.07 5.96 -6.10
N GLY A 103 -0.47 5.18 -5.16
CA GLY A 103 -1.56 5.59 -4.28
C GLY A 103 -1.16 6.73 -3.33
N SER A 104 0.10 6.76 -2.89
CA SER A 104 0.66 7.84 -2.09
C SER A 104 0.87 9.13 -2.88
N TRP A 105 1.21 9.05 -4.16
CA TRP A 105 1.20 10.22 -5.04
C TRP A 105 -0.20 10.83 -5.07
N PHE A 106 -1.21 10.01 -5.40
CA PHE A 106 -2.58 10.45 -5.51
C PHE A 106 -3.11 11.07 -4.21
N SER A 107 -2.90 10.37 -3.09
CA SER A 107 -3.36 10.82 -1.77
C SER A 107 -2.72 12.14 -1.37
N THR A 108 -1.42 12.30 -1.61
CA THR A 108 -0.70 13.55 -1.34
C THR A 108 -1.20 14.69 -2.22
N MET A 109 -1.34 14.47 -3.53
CA MET A 109 -1.85 15.50 -4.44
C MET A 109 -3.25 15.95 -4.04
N LEU A 110 -4.16 15.01 -3.75
CA LEU A 110 -5.54 15.30 -3.38
C LEU A 110 -5.67 16.01 -2.02
N ALA A 111 -4.84 15.63 -1.05
CA ALA A 111 -4.89 16.18 0.31
C ALA A 111 -4.16 17.52 0.45
N TYR A 112 -3.22 17.86 -0.43
CA TYR A 112 -2.36 19.04 -0.27
C TYR A 112 -2.39 20.05 -1.42
N SER A 113 -2.63 19.64 -2.68
CA SER A 113 -2.71 20.56 -3.83
C SER A 113 -4.15 21.01 -4.10
N GLN A 114 -4.33 22.33 -4.17
CA GLN A 114 -5.63 22.94 -4.48
C GLN A 114 -6.00 22.73 -5.95
N GLU A 115 -5.02 22.85 -6.86
CA GLU A 115 -5.15 22.74 -8.31
C GLU A 115 -5.52 21.32 -8.71
N PHE A 116 -4.82 20.32 -8.13
CA PHE A 116 -5.15 18.93 -8.36
C PHE A 116 -6.54 18.59 -7.83
N ARG A 117 -6.88 18.99 -6.60
CA ARG A 117 -8.23 18.80 -6.03
C ARG A 117 -9.29 19.40 -6.94
N ALA A 118 -9.13 20.66 -7.33
CA ALA A 118 -10.07 21.36 -8.21
C ALA A 118 -10.22 20.65 -9.56
N SER A 119 -9.14 20.07 -10.09
CA SER A 119 -9.19 19.31 -11.34
C SER A 119 -9.98 18.01 -11.23
N ILE A 120 -9.93 17.31 -10.08
CA ILE A 120 -10.69 16.09 -9.80
C ILE A 120 -12.16 16.41 -9.52
N GLU A 121 -12.43 17.50 -8.79
CA GLU A 121 -13.79 17.92 -8.44
C GLU A 121 -14.53 18.58 -9.61
N ALA A 122 -13.84 19.04 -10.65
CA ALA A 122 -14.47 19.72 -11.77
C ALA A 122 -15.58 18.87 -12.42
N PRO A 123 -16.73 19.47 -12.78
CA PRO A 123 -17.74 18.77 -13.59
C PRO A 123 -17.13 18.27 -14.90
N GLY A 124 -17.30 16.98 -15.19
CA GLY A 124 -16.72 16.35 -16.39
C GLY A 124 -15.21 16.15 -16.34
N ALA A 125 -14.59 16.19 -15.16
CA ALA A 125 -13.16 15.94 -14.95
C ALA A 125 -12.65 14.69 -15.68
N LEU A 126 -13.47 13.63 -15.76
CA LEU A 126 -13.13 12.40 -16.47
C LEU A 126 -12.71 12.64 -17.94
N SER A 127 -13.42 13.53 -18.63
CA SER A 127 -13.18 13.82 -20.05
C SER A 127 -11.90 14.64 -20.28
N THR A 128 -11.48 15.41 -19.29
CA THR A 128 -10.29 16.27 -19.38
C THR A 128 -9.05 15.61 -18.78
N TYR A 129 -9.20 14.71 -17.80
CA TYR A 129 -8.08 14.12 -17.05
C TYR A 129 -7.02 13.47 -17.96
N GLY A 130 -7.45 12.66 -18.93
CA GLY A 130 -6.58 11.98 -19.89
C GLY A 130 -6.06 12.86 -21.03
N SER A 131 -6.66 14.03 -21.27
CA SER A 131 -6.35 14.89 -22.41
C SER A 131 -5.57 16.14 -22.04
N THR A 132 -6.09 16.96 -21.14
CA THR A 132 -5.46 18.23 -20.69
C THR A 132 -5.21 18.28 -19.19
N GLY A 133 -5.79 17.36 -18.42
CA GLY A 133 -5.58 17.24 -16.99
C GLY A 133 -4.25 16.57 -16.63
N TYR A 134 -4.16 16.01 -15.42
CA TYR A 134 -2.93 15.39 -14.90
C TYR A 134 -2.32 14.39 -15.89
N LEU A 135 -3.10 13.41 -16.34
CA LEU A 135 -2.59 12.35 -17.20
C LEU A 135 -2.25 12.87 -18.60
N GLY A 136 -2.98 13.86 -19.11
CA GLY A 136 -2.66 14.56 -20.35
C GLY A 136 -1.33 15.33 -20.30
N GLN A 137 -1.06 16.00 -19.17
CA GLN A 137 0.23 16.67 -18.92
C GLN A 137 1.38 15.66 -18.80
N GLN A 138 1.17 14.56 -18.05
CA GLN A 138 2.13 13.45 -17.96
C GLN A 138 2.46 12.86 -19.34
N ARG A 139 1.43 12.58 -20.14
CA ARG A 139 1.60 12.09 -21.51
C ARG A 139 2.39 13.08 -22.35
N THR A 140 2.07 14.37 -22.27
CA THR A 140 2.81 15.41 -23.02
C THR A 140 4.30 15.45 -22.62
N ALA A 141 4.60 15.35 -21.32
CA ALA A 141 5.98 15.37 -20.82
C ALA A 141 6.78 14.13 -21.23
N LEU A 142 6.14 12.96 -21.23
CA LEU A 142 6.78 11.66 -21.45
C LEU A 142 6.69 11.12 -22.88
N SER A 143 5.87 11.72 -23.76
CA SER A 143 5.75 11.34 -25.17
C SER A 143 6.69 12.11 -26.11
N ASP A 144 7.73 12.78 -25.59
CA ASP A 144 8.68 13.51 -26.44
C ASP A 144 9.35 12.56 -27.46
N PRO A 145 9.10 12.75 -28.77
CA PRO A 145 9.62 11.87 -29.82
C PRO A 145 11.13 12.05 -30.04
N SER A 146 11.75 13.05 -29.40
CA SER A 146 13.20 13.32 -29.48
C SER A 146 14.05 12.43 -28.57
N CYS A 147 13.53 11.27 -28.14
CA CYS A 147 14.27 10.17 -27.48
C CYS A 147 15.52 9.68 -28.24
N THR A 148 15.90 10.33 -29.34
CA THR A 148 17.24 10.36 -29.91
C THR A 148 18.28 11.12 -29.08
N TYR A 149 18.13 11.25 -27.75
CA TYR A 149 19.20 11.81 -26.91
C TYR A 149 20.46 10.97 -27.13
N GLN A 150 21.48 11.52 -27.79
CA GLN A 150 22.71 10.79 -28.16
C GLN A 150 23.71 10.65 -27.00
N GLY A 151 23.27 10.88 -25.75
CA GLY A 151 24.05 10.62 -24.54
C GLY A 151 23.91 9.18 -24.05
N PHE A 152 24.85 8.76 -23.18
CA PHE A 152 25.02 7.41 -22.63
C PHE A 152 23.73 6.56 -22.56
N GLY A 153 23.67 5.48 -23.34
CA GLY A 153 22.67 4.41 -23.17
C GLY A 153 21.30 4.61 -23.83
N CYS A 154 20.94 5.82 -24.28
CA CYS A 154 19.64 6.11 -24.90
C CYS A 154 19.48 5.61 -26.36
N GLY A 155 20.38 4.76 -26.84
CA GLY A 155 20.49 4.36 -28.25
C GLY A 155 19.64 3.18 -28.71
N ALA A 156 18.70 2.67 -27.90
CA ALA A 156 17.92 1.47 -28.23
C ALA A 156 16.45 1.77 -28.55
N SER A 157 15.91 1.06 -29.54
CA SER A 157 14.51 1.12 -30.01
C SER A 157 13.50 0.47 -29.05
N ARG A 158 13.71 0.54 -27.74
CA ARG A 158 12.82 -0.07 -26.74
C ARG A 158 11.95 1.01 -26.08
N PRO A 159 10.63 0.80 -25.94
CA PRO A 159 9.72 1.74 -25.28
C PRO A 159 10.21 2.18 -23.89
N LEU A 160 10.70 1.25 -23.07
CA LEU A 160 11.18 1.54 -21.71
C LEU A 160 12.46 2.40 -21.67
N SER A 161 13.40 2.24 -22.61
CA SER A 161 14.57 3.14 -22.68
C SER A 161 14.16 4.57 -23.02
N CYS A 162 13.10 4.75 -23.82
CA CYS A 162 12.58 6.09 -24.10
C CYS A 162 12.01 6.74 -22.83
N PHE A 163 11.28 5.99 -22.00
CA PHE A 163 10.79 6.48 -20.71
C PHE A 163 11.94 6.94 -19.82
N GLU A 164 12.97 6.11 -19.62
CA GLU A 164 14.15 6.47 -18.83
C GLU A 164 14.85 7.73 -19.34
N CYS A 165 15.08 7.82 -20.65
CA CYS A 165 15.74 8.97 -21.25
C CYS A 165 14.90 10.24 -21.10
N ASN A 166 13.58 10.14 -21.21
CA ASN A 166 12.70 11.28 -20.96
C ASN A 166 12.74 11.70 -19.50
N VAL A 167 12.74 10.76 -18.55
CA VAL A 167 12.86 11.06 -17.13
C VAL A 167 14.21 11.73 -16.81
N ILE A 168 15.32 11.18 -17.30
CA ILE A 168 16.66 11.76 -17.15
C ILE A 168 16.69 13.19 -17.72
N ARG A 169 16.13 13.40 -18.91
CA ARG A 169 16.02 14.73 -19.54
C ARG A 169 15.18 15.70 -18.69
N LEU A 170 14.04 15.27 -18.18
CA LEU A 170 13.11 16.11 -17.42
C LEU A 170 13.70 16.53 -16.07
N THR A 171 14.51 15.67 -15.45
CA THR A 171 15.18 15.96 -14.18
C THR A 171 16.48 16.75 -14.32
N ASP A 172 16.98 17.02 -15.55
CA ASP A 172 18.27 17.70 -15.82
C ASP A 172 19.47 17.11 -15.03
N HIS A 173 19.48 15.79 -14.85
CA HIS A 173 20.52 15.09 -14.10
C HIS A 173 21.22 14.03 -14.93
N GLN A 174 22.50 13.78 -14.61
CA GLN A 174 23.28 12.71 -15.25
C GLN A 174 22.87 11.31 -14.79
N TYR A 175 22.19 11.21 -13.65
CA TYR A 175 21.80 9.96 -13.02
C TYR A 175 20.34 10.02 -12.58
N THR A 176 19.71 8.84 -12.59
CA THR A 176 18.33 8.67 -12.13
C THR A 176 18.28 8.76 -10.60
N VAL A 177 17.76 9.88 -10.08
CA VAL A 177 17.51 10.07 -8.64
C VAL A 177 16.00 10.06 -8.43
N TRP A 178 15.50 9.08 -7.67
CA TRP A 178 14.05 8.84 -7.58
C TRP A 178 13.27 10.03 -7.00
N THR A 179 13.83 10.74 -6.03
CA THR A 179 13.19 11.94 -5.46
C THR A 179 12.97 13.01 -6.52
N ASN A 180 13.88 13.13 -7.47
CA ASN A 180 13.81 14.13 -8.53
C ASN A 180 12.81 13.69 -9.61
N ILE A 181 12.69 12.39 -9.88
CA ILE A 181 11.60 11.86 -10.73
C ILE A 181 10.25 12.24 -10.12
N VAL A 182 10.10 12.02 -8.82
CA VAL A 182 8.82 12.28 -8.15
C VAL A 182 8.53 13.79 -8.16
N GLU A 183 9.51 14.63 -7.85
CA GLU A 183 9.34 16.09 -7.88
C GLU A 183 9.09 16.62 -9.31
N ASP A 184 10.03 16.37 -10.24
CA ASP A 184 10.08 17.02 -11.56
C ASP A 184 9.25 16.33 -12.63
N VAL A 185 8.77 15.10 -12.39
CA VAL A 185 7.92 14.36 -13.33
C VAL A 185 6.55 14.11 -12.71
N VAL A 186 6.47 13.39 -11.59
CA VAL A 186 5.18 12.97 -11.00
C VAL A 186 4.39 14.18 -10.48
N PHE A 187 5.03 15.08 -9.74
CA PHE A 187 4.41 16.26 -9.14
C PHE A 187 4.56 17.53 -9.99
N GLN A 188 5.14 17.45 -11.18
CA GLN A 188 5.22 18.60 -12.06
C GLN A 188 3.84 19.12 -12.55
N PRO A 189 2.87 18.26 -12.94
CA PRO A 189 1.60 18.75 -13.44
C PRO A 189 0.94 19.72 -12.47
N TYR A 190 0.32 20.77 -13.01
CA TYR A 190 -0.24 21.88 -12.24
C TYR A 190 0.75 22.66 -11.36
N GLY A 191 2.07 22.44 -11.49
CA GLY A 191 3.09 23.13 -10.68
C GLY A 191 3.24 22.60 -9.26
N MET A 192 2.68 21.43 -8.93
CA MET A 192 2.61 20.94 -7.54
C MET A 192 3.98 20.74 -6.89
N ALA A 193 5.03 20.43 -7.66
CA ALA A 193 6.40 20.32 -7.18
C ALA A 193 6.82 21.59 -6.43
N GLN A 194 6.58 22.75 -7.03
CA GLN A 194 6.89 24.06 -6.45
C GLN A 194 6.02 24.34 -5.22
N ASP A 195 4.73 24.02 -5.30
CA ASP A 195 3.76 24.33 -4.23
C ASP A 195 3.93 23.45 -3.00
N LEU A 196 4.36 22.20 -3.19
CA LEU A 196 4.44 21.17 -2.15
C LEU A 196 5.86 20.89 -1.67
N GLY A 197 6.91 21.32 -2.37
CA GLY A 197 8.31 20.92 -2.10
C GLY A 197 8.76 21.10 -0.65
N ASN A 198 8.35 22.21 -0.03
CA ASN A 198 8.68 22.53 1.36
C ASN A 198 7.53 22.29 2.34
N LYS A 199 6.40 21.72 1.88
CA LYS A 199 5.25 21.51 2.75
C LYS A 199 5.51 20.28 3.64
N PRO A 200 5.55 20.44 4.98
CA PRO A 200 5.70 19.30 5.88
C PRO A 200 4.50 18.37 5.82
N LEU A 201 4.70 17.09 6.11
CA LEU A 201 3.63 16.11 6.17
C LEU A 201 2.56 16.48 7.22
N SER A 202 2.94 17.05 8.36
CA SER A 202 2.01 17.60 9.36
C SER A 202 1.44 18.99 9.02
N GLY A 203 1.79 19.54 7.85
CA GLY A 203 1.35 20.86 7.41
C GLY A 203 -0.15 20.93 7.06
N GLU A 204 -0.59 22.14 6.72
CA GLU A 204 -1.96 22.42 6.32
C GLU A 204 -2.38 21.60 5.09
N ARG A 205 -3.56 21.00 5.20
CA ARG A 205 -4.20 20.17 4.18
C ARG A 205 -5.38 20.91 3.58
N GLN A 206 -5.90 20.35 2.50
CA GLN A 206 -7.19 20.74 1.95
C GLN A 206 -8.31 20.43 2.95
N GLN A 207 -9.33 21.29 3.03
CA GLN A 207 -10.41 21.23 4.02
C GLN A 207 -11.05 19.84 4.18
N TRP A 208 -11.28 19.14 3.07
CA TRP A 208 -11.89 17.80 3.08
C TRP A 208 -11.06 16.73 3.82
N ALA A 209 -9.75 16.95 3.99
CA ALA A 209 -8.79 16.01 4.57
C ALA A 209 -8.19 16.48 5.91
N GLU A 210 -8.60 17.64 6.43
CA GLU A 210 -8.08 18.21 7.69
C GLU A 210 -8.37 17.32 8.90
N ASP A 211 -9.53 16.65 8.89
CA ASP A 211 -10.01 15.78 9.97
C ASP A 211 -9.60 14.31 9.82
N LYS A 212 -8.89 13.96 8.74
CA LYS A 212 -8.54 12.57 8.42
C LYS A 212 -7.17 12.18 8.94
N SER A 213 -6.97 10.93 9.34
CA SER A 213 -5.62 10.41 9.55
C SER A 213 -5.03 9.99 8.20
N LEU A 214 -3.82 10.43 7.86
CA LEU A 214 -3.11 9.99 6.67
C LEU A 214 -1.95 9.08 7.08
N VAL A 215 -1.88 7.89 6.49
CA VAL A 215 -0.80 6.92 6.72
C VAL A 215 -0.17 6.54 5.38
N PHE A 216 1.15 6.62 5.28
CA PHE A 216 1.88 6.27 4.06
C PHE A 216 2.80 5.10 4.38
N ALA A 217 2.56 3.98 3.72
CA ALA A 217 3.34 2.78 3.89
C ALA A 217 4.58 2.85 3.00
N ALA A 218 5.74 2.55 3.60
CA ALA A 218 7.00 2.43 2.90
C ALA A 218 7.77 1.23 3.46
N THR A 219 8.98 0.99 2.95
CA THR A 219 9.88 0.01 3.55
C THR A 219 11.26 0.60 3.80
N MET A 220 11.94 0.12 4.85
CA MET A 220 13.38 0.31 5.01
C MET A 220 14.08 -0.93 4.47
N LEU A 221 15.15 -0.74 3.70
CA LEU A 221 15.99 -1.83 3.23
C LEU A 221 16.83 -2.37 4.40
N THR A 222 16.86 -3.69 4.59
CA THR A 222 17.46 -4.34 5.78
C THR A 222 18.63 -5.27 5.49
N ASP A 223 18.82 -5.66 4.22
CA ASP A 223 19.81 -6.64 3.77
C ASP A 223 20.85 -5.99 2.85
N THR A 224 22.13 -6.09 3.22
CA THR A 224 23.33 -5.58 2.53
C THR A 224 23.06 -4.40 1.57
N VAL A 225 22.70 -3.25 2.16
CA VAL A 225 22.22 -2.08 1.42
C VAL A 225 23.35 -1.09 1.18
N VAL A 226 23.57 -0.64 -0.05
CA VAL A 226 24.59 0.37 -0.37
C VAL A 226 24.22 1.70 0.29
N THR A 227 25.05 2.22 1.19
CA THR A 227 24.76 3.50 1.89
C THR A 227 25.49 4.70 1.31
N ASN A 228 26.54 4.48 0.52
CA ASN A 228 27.41 5.55 0.04
C ASN A 228 27.36 5.66 -1.50
N GLN A 229 27.42 6.88 -2.00
CA GLN A 229 27.48 7.26 -3.41
C GLN A 229 28.85 7.89 -3.76
N ASN A 230 29.93 7.41 -3.14
CA ASN A 230 31.26 7.94 -3.39
C ASN A 230 31.72 7.65 -4.82
N ASP A 231 32.20 8.67 -5.52
CA ASP A 231 32.60 8.67 -6.94
C ASP A 231 33.40 7.42 -7.35
N CYS A 232 32.67 6.38 -7.74
CA CYS A 232 33.24 5.17 -8.27
C CYS A 232 33.67 5.48 -9.70
N GLY A 233 34.98 5.48 -9.95
CA GLY A 233 35.48 5.32 -11.30
C GLY A 233 34.85 4.06 -11.92
N TYR A 234 34.54 4.12 -13.21
CA TYR A 234 33.74 3.18 -14.03
C TYR A 234 34.04 1.66 -13.90
N VAL A 235 35.05 1.25 -13.12
CA VAL A 235 35.54 -0.14 -13.04
C VAL A 235 35.84 -0.62 -11.61
N TYR A 236 36.04 0.26 -10.61
CA TYR A 236 36.41 -0.17 -9.25
C TYR A 236 35.89 0.79 -8.17
N CYS A 237 34.78 0.43 -7.53
CA CYS A 237 34.41 0.96 -6.22
C CYS A 237 35.33 0.33 -5.17
N ASN A 238 36.38 1.03 -4.75
CA ASN A 238 37.37 0.45 -3.83
C ASN A 238 36.79 0.16 -2.43
N GLU A 239 35.75 0.88 -2.00
CA GLU A 239 35.05 0.63 -0.74
C GLU A 239 33.57 0.99 -0.86
N ILE A 240 32.70 -0.02 -0.77
CA ILE A 240 31.25 0.13 -0.63
C ILE A 240 30.90 -0.10 0.83
N PHE A 241 30.21 0.88 1.40
CA PHE A 241 29.67 0.79 2.74
C PHE A 241 28.25 0.27 2.68
N TYR A 242 27.95 -0.68 3.55
CA TYR A 242 26.66 -1.30 3.59
C TYR A 242 26.07 -1.36 4.99
N GLN A 243 24.75 -1.24 5.02
CA GLN A 243 23.91 -1.40 6.20
C GLN A 243 23.37 -2.83 6.24
N VAL A 244 23.46 -3.47 7.41
CA VAL A 244 22.77 -4.73 7.74
C VAL A 244 21.98 -4.54 9.02
N THR A 245 20.73 -4.98 9.02
CA THR A 245 19.95 -5.07 10.26
C THR A 245 20.29 -6.39 10.94
N SER A 246 20.90 -6.34 12.12
CA SER A 246 21.42 -7.56 12.77
C SER A 246 20.43 -8.23 13.71
N GLN A 247 19.51 -7.47 14.34
CA GLN A 247 18.49 -7.99 15.24
C GLN A 247 17.28 -7.05 15.28
N LEU A 248 16.11 -7.61 14.99
CA LEU A 248 14.90 -7.25 15.72
C LEU A 248 14.88 -8.07 17.01
N ARG A 249 14.02 -7.73 17.97
CA ARG A 249 13.86 -8.51 19.22
C ARG A 249 13.76 -10.03 18.92
N PRO A 250 14.23 -10.94 19.80
CA PRO A 250 14.29 -12.39 19.52
C PRO A 250 12.97 -13.06 19.11
N ASP A 251 11.84 -12.43 19.42
CA ASP A 251 10.47 -12.83 19.08
C ASP A 251 10.00 -12.34 17.70
N VAL A 252 10.79 -11.49 17.03
CA VAL A 252 10.45 -10.92 15.73
C VAL A 252 11.14 -11.74 14.63
N PRO A 253 10.40 -12.15 13.58
CA PRO A 253 10.97 -12.85 12.44
C PRO A 253 12.13 -12.06 11.83
N LYS A 254 13.17 -12.79 11.39
CA LYS A 254 14.24 -12.21 10.58
C LYS A 254 13.59 -11.50 9.39
N GLN A 255 13.79 -10.18 9.29
CA GLN A 255 13.42 -9.44 8.09
C GLN A 255 14.35 -9.87 6.98
N VAL A 256 13.79 -10.12 5.81
CA VAL A 256 14.57 -10.45 4.62
C VAL A 256 14.37 -9.29 3.66
N SER A 257 15.48 -8.66 3.28
CA SER A 257 15.61 -7.54 2.34
C SER A 257 14.92 -6.24 2.74
N VAL A 258 13.75 -6.26 3.37
CA VAL A 258 12.94 -5.08 3.72
C VAL A 258 12.25 -5.22 5.08
N THR A 259 11.99 -4.11 5.76
CA THR A 259 11.08 -4.01 6.91
C THR A 259 10.01 -2.95 6.64
N PRO A 260 8.74 -3.17 7.02
CA PRO A 260 7.68 -2.16 6.89
C PRO A 260 7.96 -0.94 7.76
N ILE A 261 7.67 0.25 7.21
CA ILE A 261 7.67 1.51 7.94
C ILE A 261 6.44 2.36 7.62
N ALA A 262 6.06 3.23 8.54
CA ALA A 262 4.92 4.12 8.38
C ALA A 262 5.30 5.58 8.55
N PHE A 263 4.94 6.42 7.58
CA PHE A 263 4.80 7.86 7.80
C PHE A 263 3.35 8.16 8.15
N ALA A 264 3.12 9.13 9.03
CA ALA A 264 1.75 9.50 9.38
C ALA A 264 1.58 10.99 9.60
N SER A 265 0.39 11.45 9.26
CA SER A 265 -0.10 12.79 9.54
C SER A 265 -1.45 12.66 10.22
N LEU A 266 -1.55 13.08 11.47
CA LEU A 266 -2.80 13.03 12.23
C LEU A 266 -3.45 14.42 12.29
N PRO A 267 -4.79 14.50 12.44
CA PRO A 267 -5.47 15.77 12.68
C PRO A 267 -4.89 16.45 13.94
N ALA A 268 -4.73 17.77 13.92
CA ALA A 268 -4.10 18.51 15.02
C ALA A 268 -4.79 18.32 16.38
N ALA A 269 -6.11 18.12 16.38
CA ALA A 269 -6.91 17.88 17.58
C ALA A 269 -7.10 16.38 17.92
N SER A 270 -6.44 15.48 17.18
CA SER A 270 -6.62 14.04 17.34
C SER A 270 -6.05 13.54 18.66
N ARG A 271 -6.76 12.57 19.26
CA ARG A 271 -6.26 11.78 20.40
C ARG A 271 -5.60 10.48 19.97
N LEU A 272 -5.59 10.19 18.66
CA LEU A 272 -5.01 8.99 18.11
C LEU A 272 -3.48 9.04 18.24
N GLY A 273 -2.88 7.91 18.57
CA GLY A 273 -1.43 7.72 18.46
C GLY A 273 -1.06 7.43 17.01
N ALA A 274 -0.04 8.13 16.50
CA ALA A 274 0.54 7.82 15.20
C ALA A 274 1.02 6.36 15.18
N PRO A 275 0.97 5.65 14.04
CA PRO A 275 1.61 4.35 13.93
C PRO A 275 3.09 4.48 14.26
N ASP A 276 3.67 3.38 14.71
CA ASP A 276 5.10 3.32 14.93
C ASP A 276 5.84 3.45 13.59
N PHE A 277 6.95 4.20 13.56
CA PHE A 277 7.71 4.37 12.32
C PHE A 277 8.24 3.03 11.83
N PHE A 278 8.86 2.23 12.71
CA PHE A 278 9.19 0.83 12.43
C PHE A 278 8.09 -0.06 13.01
N MET A 279 7.30 -0.71 12.16
CA MET A 279 6.17 -1.51 12.63
C MET A 279 6.62 -2.74 13.46
N ALA A 280 7.81 -3.24 13.18
CA ALA A 280 8.42 -4.37 13.89
C ALA A 280 9.06 -4.00 15.25
N GLY A 281 9.14 -2.69 15.57
CA GLY A 281 9.78 -2.15 16.78
C GLY A 281 11.20 -1.63 16.55
N ASP A 282 11.95 -1.48 17.65
CA ASP A 282 13.32 -0.94 17.63
C ASP A 282 14.27 -1.76 16.74
N MET A 283 15.23 -1.07 16.12
CA MET A 283 16.13 -1.63 15.11
C MET A 283 17.60 -1.55 15.53
N GLN A 284 18.35 -2.62 15.28
CA GLN A 284 19.82 -2.64 15.41
C GLN A 284 20.48 -2.57 14.04
N LEU A 285 21.17 -1.47 13.78
CA LEU A 285 21.86 -1.18 12.53
C LEU A 285 23.36 -1.45 12.67
N LYS A 286 23.92 -2.14 11.68
CA LYS A 286 25.35 -2.38 11.55
C LYS A 286 25.83 -1.85 10.21
N TYR A 287 26.93 -1.12 10.23
CA TYR A 287 27.57 -0.54 9.05
C TYR A 287 28.95 -1.16 8.89
N ALA A 288 29.30 -1.59 7.68
CA ALA A 288 30.59 -2.20 7.38
C ALA A 288 31.04 -1.86 5.95
N SER A 289 32.33 -2.02 5.66
CA SER A 289 32.87 -1.92 4.30
C SER A 289 32.98 -3.30 3.64
N ASN A 290 32.89 -3.33 2.32
CA ASN A 290 33.12 -4.54 1.50
C ASN A 290 34.61 -4.84 1.24
N ALA A 291 35.53 -4.06 1.82
CA ALA A 291 36.97 -4.18 1.56
C ALA A 291 37.54 -5.52 2.05
N SER A 292 38.38 -6.15 1.22
CA SER A 292 39.07 -7.40 1.56
C SER A 292 40.04 -7.20 2.73
N SER A 293 39.84 -7.94 3.82
CA SER A 293 40.73 -8.08 5.00
C SER A 293 41.47 -6.81 5.45
N GLY A 294 40.96 -6.16 6.50
CA GLY A 294 41.58 -4.98 7.11
C GLY A 294 40.79 -3.67 6.95
N GLY A 295 39.55 -3.75 6.45
CA GLY A 295 38.63 -2.61 6.41
C GLY A 295 38.37 -2.01 7.81
N PRO A 296 37.85 -0.78 7.87
CA PRO A 296 37.51 -0.13 9.14
C PRO A 296 36.59 -1.03 9.98
N PRO A 297 36.69 -0.93 11.32
CA PRO A 297 35.79 -1.68 12.19
C PRO A 297 34.33 -1.32 11.90
N PRO A 298 33.39 -2.25 12.08
CA PRO A 298 32.00 -1.96 11.82
C PRO A 298 31.46 -0.92 12.80
N GLY A 299 30.68 0.03 12.27
CA GLY A 299 29.87 0.93 13.08
C GLY A 299 28.58 0.22 13.52
N ASN A 300 28.10 0.47 14.74
CA ASN A 300 26.83 -0.06 15.21
C ASN A 300 25.97 1.08 15.76
N ALA A 301 24.66 1.01 15.52
CA ALA A 301 23.71 1.95 16.05
C ALA A 301 22.40 1.26 16.43
N THR A 302 21.76 1.77 17.47
CA THR A 302 20.39 1.39 17.82
C THR A 302 19.46 2.54 17.47
N VAL A 303 18.37 2.22 16.78
CA VAL A 303 17.27 3.15 16.51
C VAL A 303 16.08 2.76 17.35
N SER A 304 15.69 3.65 18.27
CA SER A 304 14.45 3.49 19.02
C SER A 304 13.29 3.99 18.18
N ASN A 305 12.19 3.26 18.22
CA ASN A 305 10.94 3.64 17.59
C ASN A 305 10.26 4.81 18.32
N SER A 306 10.57 4.98 19.60
CA SER A 306 9.91 5.95 20.47
C SER A 306 10.14 7.39 19.99
N GLY A 307 9.05 8.04 19.55
CA GLY A 307 9.02 9.48 19.30
C GLY A 307 9.61 9.93 17.97
N LEU A 308 9.86 9.02 17.02
CA LEU A 308 10.24 9.41 15.66
C LEU A 308 9.12 10.23 15.02
N ASN A 309 9.31 11.55 14.97
CA ASN A 309 8.41 12.44 14.27
C ASN A 309 8.92 12.62 12.85
N SER A 310 8.12 12.20 11.88
CA SER A 310 8.39 12.45 10.47
C SER A 310 7.83 13.80 10.07
N ASP A 311 8.46 14.90 10.50
CA ASP A 311 8.23 16.23 9.88
C ASP A 311 8.96 16.32 8.53
N VAL A 312 8.83 15.25 7.75
CA VAL A 312 9.37 15.08 6.41
C VAL A 312 8.40 15.76 5.44
N SER A 313 8.90 16.30 4.33
CA SER A 313 8.00 16.92 3.35
C SER A 313 7.03 15.90 2.76
N VAL A 314 5.87 16.40 2.30
CA VAL A 314 4.86 15.57 1.64
C VAL A 314 5.41 14.90 0.37
N LEU A 315 6.26 15.61 -0.39
CA LEU A 315 6.91 15.06 -1.58
C LEU A 315 7.90 13.95 -1.24
N MET A 316 8.73 14.15 -0.22
CA MET A 316 9.71 13.15 0.19
C MET A 316 9.02 11.90 0.76
N THR A 317 7.91 12.07 1.48
CA THR A 317 7.06 10.96 1.95
C THR A 317 6.50 10.17 0.76
N ALA A 318 5.92 10.87 -0.21
CA ALA A 318 5.37 10.25 -1.42
C ALA A 318 6.45 9.55 -2.25
N ALA A 319 7.63 10.16 -2.39
CA ALA A 319 8.75 9.59 -3.12
C ALA A 319 9.29 8.32 -2.46
N THR A 320 9.43 8.36 -1.13
CA THR A 320 9.86 7.20 -0.35
C THR A 320 8.87 6.05 -0.47
N SER A 321 7.59 6.35 -0.31
CA SER A 321 6.50 5.39 -0.45
C SER A 321 6.45 4.70 -1.82
N SER A 322 7.03 5.31 -2.87
CA SER A 322 6.97 4.84 -4.25
C SER A 322 8.27 4.35 -4.86
N ALA A 323 9.35 4.28 -4.09
CA ALA A 323 10.68 3.98 -4.60
C ALA A 323 10.89 2.49 -4.92
N ALA A 324 10.16 1.94 -5.90
CA ALA A 324 10.13 0.48 -6.15
C ALA A 324 11.47 -0.03 -6.69
N ALA A 325 12.12 0.75 -7.55
CA ALA A 325 13.49 0.43 -7.96
C ALA A 325 14.52 0.66 -6.84
N GLY A 326 14.15 1.33 -5.74
CA GLY A 326 15.01 1.51 -4.59
C GLY A 326 15.47 0.18 -3.97
N ALA A 327 14.69 -0.90 -4.09
CA ALA A 327 15.12 -2.23 -3.64
C ALA A 327 16.43 -2.71 -4.31
N GLN A 328 16.72 -2.26 -5.53
CA GLN A 328 17.96 -2.58 -6.22
C GLN A 328 19.20 -2.01 -5.52
N ALA A 329 19.06 -1.03 -4.63
CA ALA A 329 20.16 -0.56 -3.78
C ALA A 329 20.65 -1.63 -2.77
N SER A 330 20.02 -2.79 -2.72
CA SER A 330 20.44 -3.96 -1.93
C SER A 330 21.21 -4.96 -2.81
N GLU A 331 22.44 -5.27 -2.40
CA GLU A 331 23.24 -6.31 -3.06
C GLU A 331 22.57 -7.69 -2.99
N ALA A 332 21.87 -7.99 -1.90
CA ALA A 332 21.16 -9.25 -1.74
C ALA A 332 20.03 -9.41 -2.78
N VAL A 333 19.37 -8.30 -3.13
CA VAL A 333 18.33 -8.28 -4.18
C VAL A 333 18.97 -8.51 -5.55
N GLU A 334 20.06 -7.83 -5.87
CA GLU A 334 20.78 -8.01 -7.14
C GLU A 334 21.38 -9.43 -7.28
N SER A 335 21.94 -9.97 -6.20
CA SER A 335 22.42 -11.34 -6.14
C SER A 335 21.29 -12.36 -6.34
N TYR A 336 20.11 -12.12 -5.76
CA TYR A 336 18.93 -12.97 -5.96
C TYR A 336 18.47 -13.00 -7.43
N GLN A 337 18.61 -11.88 -8.14
CA GLN A 337 18.28 -11.76 -9.56
C GLN A 337 19.33 -12.38 -10.49
N GLY A 338 20.47 -12.83 -9.95
CA GLY A 338 21.59 -13.35 -10.73
C GLY A 338 22.43 -12.26 -11.39
N GLY A 339 22.50 -11.08 -10.77
CA GLY A 339 23.37 -9.98 -11.20
C GLY A 339 24.83 -10.43 -11.35
N VAL A 340 25.49 -9.96 -12.41
CA VAL A 340 26.89 -10.34 -12.72
C VAL A 340 27.87 -9.56 -11.85
N ALA A 341 27.50 -8.33 -11.45
CA ALA A 341 28.25 -7.50 -10.53
C ALA A 341 27.30 -6.85 -9.51
N PRO A 342 26.71 -7.63 -8.58
CA PRO A 342 25.61 -7.19 -7.70
C PRO A 342 25.89 -5.88 -6.95
N TRP A 343 27.14 -5.68 -6.53
CA TRP A 343 27.58 -4.46 -5.87
C TRP A 343 27.60 -3.23 -6.78
N THR A 344 28.03 -3.37 -8.03
CA THR A 344 28.05 -2.29 -9.02
C THR A 344 26.62 -1.91 -9.39
N ASP A 345 25.77 -2.91 -9.60
CA ASP A 345 24.36 -2.71 -9.95
C ASP A 345 23.62 -2.02 -8.79
N ALA A 346 23.82 -2.49 -7.55
CA ALA A 346 23.24 -1.87 -6.37
C ALA A 346 23.76 -0.44 -6.10
N TYR A 347 25.04 -0.18 -6.39
CA TYR A 347 25.60 1.15 -6.31
C TYR A 347 24.95 2.11 -7.31
N ASN A 348 24.81 1.68 -8.57
CA ASN A 348 24.15 2.48 -9.61
C ASN A 348 22.68 2.74 -9.28
N ALA A 349 22.01 1.80 -8.61
CA ALA A 349 20.62 1.95 -8.18
C ALA A 349 20.46 2.70 -6.85
N SER A 350 21.54 3.05 -6.14
CA SER A 350 21.44 3.67 -4.82
C SER A 350 20.67 5.01 -4.82
N GLY A 351 20.76 5.78 -5.91
CA GLY A 351 19.97 7.01 -6.11
C GLY A 351 18.46 6.77 -6.24
N LEU A 352 18.03 5.52 -6.45
CA LEU A 352 16.63 5.13 -6.54
C LEU A 352 16.00 4.87 -5.16
N ALA A 353 16.80 4.79 -4.11
CA ALA A 353 16.36 4.56 -2.73
C ALA A 353 16.63 5.80 -1.87
N PRO A 354 15.62 6.62 -1.53
CA PRO A 354 15.78 7.81 -0.70
C PRO A 354 16.54 7.54 0.61
N GLY A 355 17.52 8.40 0.91
CA GLY A 355 18.37 8.31 2.10
C GLY A 355 17.87 9.18 3.24
N PHE A 356 18.05 8.72 4.48
CA PHE A 356 17.66 9.44 5.69
C PHE A 356 18.69 9.30 6.79
N LYS A 357 18.82 10.34 7.62
CA LYS A 357 19.49 10.30 8.93
C LYS A 357 18.44 10.30 10.04
N ILE A 358 18.75 9.62 11.14
CA ILE A 358 17.88 9.59 12.32
C ILE A 358 18.58 10.22 13.52
N GLU A 359 18.25 11.48 13.80
CA GLU A 359 18.88 12.30 14.83
C GLU A 359 17.87 12.67 15.92
N GLN A 360 18.14 12.37 17.18
CA GLN A 360 17.33 12.86 18.32
C GLN A 360 15.80 12.73 18.17
N ASN A 361 15.35 11.67 17.46
CA ASN A 361 13.96 11.36 17.11
C ASN A 361 13.34 12.13 15.92
N SER A 362 14.16 12.72 15.04
CA SER A 362 13.71 13.24 13.74
C SER A 362 14.28 12.43 12.59
N LEU A 363 13.50 12.36 11.49
CA LEU A 363 13.97 11.86 10.20
C LEU A 363 14.35 13.02 9.30
N THR A 364 15.61 13.08 8.89
CA THR A 364 16.13 14.13 8.01
C THR A 364 16.49 13.51 6.66
N PRO A 365 15.80 13.89 5.56
CA PRO A 365 16.17 13.43 4.22
C PRO A 365 17.60 13.83 3.87
N THR A 366 18.32 12.96 3.17
CA THR A 366 19.68 13.22 2.72
C THR A 366 19.99 12.43 1.44
N THR A 367 20.76 13.01 0.53
CA THR A 367 21.09 12.38 -0.75
C THR A 367 22.22 11.37 -0.64
N ALA A 368 23.19 11.60 0.26
CA ALA A 368 24.23 10.66 0.67
C ALA A 368 25.07 11.28 1.78
N THR A 369 25.72 10.45 2.61
CA THR A 369 26.84 10.92 3.42
C THR A 369 28.05 11.08 2.51
N GLN A 370 28.59 12.29 2.35
CA GLN A 370 29.92 12.46 1.74
C GLN A 370 31.03 11.82 2.62
N ASP A 371 30.71 11.53 3.89
CA ASP A 371 31.57 10.77 4.77
C ASP A 371 31.44 9.28 4.50
N THR A 372 32.59 8.63 4.39
CA THR A 372 32.77 7.24 4.00
C THR A 372 32.88 6.31 5.20
N LYS A 373 32.88 6.81 6.43
CA LYS A 373 33.23 5.95 7.57
C LYS A 373 32.01 5.23 8.17
N PRO A 374 32.11 3.92 8.47
CA PRO A 374 31.04 3.18 9.15
C PRO A 374 30.59 3.83 10.48
N GLU A 375 31.52 4.44 11.21
CA GLU A 375 31.23 5.10 12.48
C GLU A 375 30.40 6.38 12.29
N THR A 376 30.62 7.12 11.21
CA THR A 376 29.81 8.31 10.88
C THR A 376 28.41 7.88 10.47
N LEU A 377 28.29 6.87 9.58
CA LEU A 377 26.99 6.30 9.21
C LEU A 377 26.20 5.79 10.43
N ALA A 378 26.91 5.17 11.39
CA ALA A 378 26.32 4.74 12.65
C ALA A 378 25.90 5.89 13.56
N ALA A 379 26.72 6.93 13.69
CA ALA A 379 26.39 8.12 14.48
C ALA A 379 25.14 8.84 13.93
N GLU A 380 25.03 8.91 12.60
CA GLU A 380 23.89 9.50 11.89
C GLU A 380 22.68 8.55 11.77
N ARG A 381 22.89 7.26 12.09
CA ARG A 381 21.88 6.20 11.94
C ARG A 381 21.29 6.21 10.53
N PHE A 382 22.16 6.32 9.53
CA PHE A 382 21.76 6.45 8.13
C PHE A 382 20.97 5.21 7.67
N ILE A 383 19.86 5.43 6.97
CA ILE A 383 19.06 4.35 6.38
C ILE A 383 18.66 4.69 4.94
N ARG A 384 18.41 3.65 4.14
CA ARG A 384 17.71 3.80 2.86
C ARG A 384 16.32 3.23 2.93
N LEU A 385 15.41 3.98 2.33
CA LEU A 385 14.01 3.64 2.23
C LEU A 385 13.64 3.32 0.78
N ALA A 386 12.59 2.53 0.61
CA ALA A 386 12.09 2.09 -0.67
C ALA A 386 10.55 1.95 -0.62
N ASP A 387 9.96 1.56 -1.74
CA ASP A 387 8.49 1.47 -1.89
C ASP A 387 7.83 0.62 -0.81
N GLY A 388 6.63 1.02 -0.39
CA GLY A 388 5.75 0.19 0.46
C GLY A 388 5.14 -1.00 -0.28
N GLY A 389 5.30 -1.04 -1.60
CA GLY A 389 4.70 -1.93 -2.59
C GLY A 389 5.37 -3.29 -2.72
N PHE A 390 6.58 -3.50 -2.18
CA PHE A 390 7.08 -4.87 -1.97
C PHE A 390 6.17 -5.71 -1.06
N LEU A 391 5.24 -5.01 -0.41
CA LEU A 391 4.15 -5.53 0.37
C LEU A 391 2.86 -4.93 -0.20
N ASP A 392 2.59 -4.91 -1.52
CA ASP A 392 1.60 -4.08 -2.26
C ASP A 392 0.17 -3.94 -1.67
N ASN A 393 -0.14 -4.71 -0.65
CA ASN A 393 -1.28 -4.58 0.27
C ASN A 393 -1.01 -3.80 1.58
N SER A 394 0.12 -3.08 1.66
CA SER A 394 0.65 -2.55 2.90
C SER A 394 -0.26 -1.47 3.47
N ALA A 395 -0.95 -0.69 2.65
CA ALA A 395 -1.94 0.26 3.13
C ALA A 395 -2.98 -0.40 4.05
N VAL A 396 -3.52 -1.57 3.69
CA VAL A 396 -4.48 -2.30 4.55
C VAL A 396 -3.81 -2.78 5.83
N ALA A 397 -2.62 -3.37 5.74
CA ALA A 397 -1.87 -3.81 6.91
C ALA A 397 -1.54 -2.66 7.88
N HIS A 398 -1.21 -1.48 7.33
CA HIS A 398 -0.90 -0.28 8.10
C HIS A 398 -2.15 0.29 8.77
N VAL A 399 -3.31 0.24 8.12
CA VAL A 399 -4.59 0.58 8.77
C VAL A 399 -4.89 -0.36 9.93
N VAL A 400 -4.73 -1.68 9.73
CA VAL A 400 -4.97 -2.66 10.81
C VAL A 400 -4.03 -2.41 12.00
N ASN A 401 -2.73 -2.23 11.76
CA ASN A 401 -1.78 -1.88 12.81
C ASN A 401 -2.16 -0.57 13.52
N PHE A 402 -2.52 0.46 12.76
CA PHE A 402 -2.95 1.76 13.29
C PHE A 402 -4.18 1.62 14.18
N LEU A 403 -5.19 0.88 13.74
CA LEU A 403 -6.42 0.61 14.49
C LEU A 403 -6.14 -0.16 15.79
N GLN A 404 -5.30 -1.20 15.73
CA GLN A 404 -4.92 -1.99 16.91
C GLN A 404 -4.15 -1.15 17.93
N LYS A 405 -3.20 -0.33 17.46
CA LYS A 405 -2.45 0.62 18.31
C LYS A 405 -3.38 1.60 19.03
N ASN A 406 -4.47 2.00 18.36
CA ASN A 406 -5.49 2.89 18.90
C ASN A 406 -6.64 2.14 19.60
N SER A 407 -6.47 0.86 19.92
CA SER A 407 -7.43 0.04 20.67
C SER A 407 -8.83 0.00 20.03
N ALA A 408 -8.92 0.09 18.71
CA ALA A 408 -10.19 -0.06 18.01
C ALA A 408 -10.74 -1.49 18.25
N PRO A 409 -12.05 -1.65 18.49
CA PRO A 409 -12.64 -2.97 18.79
C PRO A 409 -12.76 -3.86 17.54
N SER A 410 -12.83 -3.25 16.36
CA SER A 410 -12.96 -3.90 15.06
C SER A 410 -12.42 -2.98 13.96
N PHE A 411 -12.31 -3.48 12.73
CA PHE A 411 -11.94 -2.67 11.57
C PHE A 411 -13.07 -2.59 10.54
N ASN A 412 -13.20 -1.44 9.87
CA ASN A 412 -13.98 -1.26 8.65
C ASN A 412 -13.09 -0.58 7.59
N ILE A 413 -12.62 -1.36 6.61
CA ILE A 413 -11.60 -0.88 5.65
C ILE A 413 -12.15 -0.99 4.23
N ILE A 414 -12.13 0.12 3.48
CA ILE A 414 -12.41 0.19 2.06
C ILE A 414 -11.08 0.22 1.30
N ALA A 415 -10.70 -0.91 0.71
CA ALA A 415 -9.51 -1.03 -0.12
C ALA A 415 -9.87 -0.79 -1.60
N PHE A 416 -9.25 0.21 -2.21
CA PHE A 416 -9.20 0.36 -3.65
C PHE A 416 -7.93 -0.27 -4.18
N ASP A 417 -8.07 -1.38 -4.89
CA ASP A 417 -6.95 -2.17 -5.38
C ASP A 417 -6.90 -2.20 -6.91
N ASN A 418 -5.69 -2.11 -7.47
CA ASN A 418 -5.46 -2.05 -8.92
C ASN A 418 -4.30 -2.94 -9.36
N VAL A 419 -4.60 -4.02 -10.07
CA VAL A 419 -3.62 -5.07 -10.34
C VAL A 419 -3.62 -5.50 -11.80
N GLN A 420 -2.49 -6.03 -12.26
CA GLN A 420 -2.39 -6.73 -13.53
C GLN A 420 -2.75 -8.21 -13.41
N GLN A 421 -2.63 -8.76 -12.19
CA GLN A 421 -2.77 -10.19 -11.93
C GLN A 421 -3.81 -10.45 -10.84
N PHE A 422 -4.35 -11.65 -10.85
CA PHE A 422 -5.32 -12.09 -9.87
C PHE A 422 -5.03 -13.50 -9.41
N TYR A 423 -5.38 -13.77 -8.15
CA TYR A 423 -5.55 -15.11 -7.61
C TYR A 423 -6.94 -15.63 -7.97
N GLN A 424 -7.00 -16.88 -8.41
CA GLN A 424 -8.23 -17.59 -8.73
C GLN A 424 -8.49 -18.64 -7.64
N PRO A 425 -9.40 -18.40 -6.68
CA PRO A 425 -9.61 -19.35 -5.60
C PRO A 425 -10.08 -20.72 -6.12
N PRO A 426 -9.54 -21.84 -5.59
CA PRO A 426 -9.95 -23.18 -5.98
C PRO A 426 -11.47 -23.38 -5.80
N GLY A 427 -12.14 -23.85 -6.86
CA GLY A 427 -13.58 -24.11 -6.83
C GLY A 427 -14.48 -22.88 -7.09
N LEU A 428 -13.92 -21.67 -7.18
CA LEU A 428 -14.66 -20.45 -7.49
C LEU A 428 -14.31 -19.88 -8.87
N SER A 429 -14.45 -20.66 -9.95
CA SER A 429 -13.94 -20.36 -11.31
C SER A 429 -14.29 -19.01 -11.95
N LYS A 430 -15.18 -18.22 -11.35
CA LYS A 430 -15.57 -16.87 -11.80
C LYS A 430 -15.14 -15.75 -10.84
N THR A 431 -14.68 -16.08 -9.63
CA THR A 431 -14.20 -15.10 -8.66
C THR A 431 -12.73 -14.85 -8.91
N LYS A 432 -12.36 -13.61 -9.16
CA LYS A 432 -10.96 -13.20 -9.27
C LYS A 432 -10.66 -12.28 -8.11
N VAL A 433 -9.69 -12.67 -7.30
CA VAL A 433 -9.21 -11.87 -6.18
C VAL A 433 -7.95 -11.17 -6.64
N PRO A 434 -7.84 -9.85 -6.53
CA PRO A 434 -6.59 -9.17 -6.81
C PRO A 434 -5.41 -9.80 -6.06
N VAL A 435 -4.25 -9.90 -6.71
CA VAL A 435 -3.09 -10.58 -6.12
C VAL A 435 -2.67 -9.97 -4.78
N ASP A 436 -2.73 -8.64 -4.66
CA ASP A 436 -2.32 -7.93 -3.45
C ASP A 436 -3.24 -8.24 -2.28
N ILE A 437 -4.56 -8.25 -2.53
CA ILE A 437 -5.55 -8.74 -1.55
C ILE A 437 -5.29 -10.20 -1.20
N ALA A 438 -5.03 -11.07 -2.17
CA ALA A 438 -4.76 -12.48 -1.88
C ALA A 438 -3.57 -12.67 -0.91
N TYR A 439 -2.52 -11.87 -1.06
CA TYR A 439 -1.36 -11.91 -0.16
C TYR A 439 -1.71 -11.58 1.30
N LEU A 440 -2.69 -10.69 1.55
CA LEU A 440 -3.19 -10.41 2.92
C LEU A 440 -3.80 -11.65 3.57
N PHE A 441 -4.32 -12.58 2.78
CA PHE A 441 -4.90 -13.84 3.24
C PHE A 441 -3.92 -15.02 3.18
N GLY A 442 -2.63 -14.75 2.90
CA GLY A 442 -1.60 -15.77 2.77
C GLY A 442 -1.79 -16.65 1.52
N LYS A 443 -2.40 -16.10 0.47
CA LYS A 443 -2.61 -16.74 -0.84
C LYS A 443 -1.95 -15.92 -1.93
N GLY A 444 -1.76 -16.51 -3.09
CA GLY A 444 -1.23 -15.79 -4.24
C GLY A 444 -1.27 -16.67 -5.48
N PRO A 445 -1.09 -16.09 -6.67
CA PRO A 445 -0.76 -16.89 -7.84
C PRO A 445 0.52 -17.69 -7.54
N PRO A 446 0.72 -18.87 -8.16
CA PRO A 446 2.02 -19.51 -8.11
C PRO A 446 3.06 -18.49 -8.57
N ASN A 447 4.06 -18.24 -7.72
CA ASN A 447 5.11 -17.29 -8.06
C ASN A 447 5.82 -17.83 -9.31
N VAL A 448 6.29 -16.92 -10.16
CA VAL A 448 7.12 -17.28 -11.31
C VAL A 448 8.60 -17.01 -10.96
N PRO A 449 9.30 -17.87 -10.20
CA PRO A 449 10.73 -18.04 -10.43
C PRO A 449 10.93 -18.85 -11.72
N PRO A 450 12.05 -18.67 -12.45
CA PRO A 450 12.33 -19.40 -13.69
C PRO A 450 12.44 -20.94 -13.54
N SER A 451 12.41 -21.51 -12.33
CA SER A 451 12.67 -22.93 -12.06
C SER A 451 11.46 -23.78 -11.63
N ASP A 452 10.38 -23.23 -11.06
CA ASP A 452 9.15 -23.99 -10.76
C ASP A 452 7.87 -23.11 -10.72
N PRO A 453 7.08 -23.05 -11.81
CA PRO A 453 5.88 -22.23 -11.91
C PRO A 453 4.67 -22.76 -11.12
N LYS A 454 4.87 -23.63 -10.11
CA LYS A 454 3.77 -24.34 -9.42
C LYS A 454 3.61 -23.99 -7.95
N THR A 455 4.53 -23.27 -7.32
CA THR A 455 4.45 -22.98 -5.88
C THR A 455 4.41 -21.47 -5.61
N PHE A 456 3.32 -21.03 -4.99
CA PHE A 456 3.24 -19.71 -4.38
C PHE A 456 4.17 -19.66 -3.17
N ASP A 457 5.04 -18.65 -3.11
CA ASP A 457 5.89 -18.37 -1.94
C ASP A 457 5.49 -17.01 -1.35
N PRO A 458 4.79 -16.97 -0.19
CA PRO A 458 4.37 -15.72 0.45
C PRO A 458 5.55 -14.89 1.01
N THR A 459 6.78 -15.39 0.87
CA THR A 459 8.01 -14.74 1.31
C THR A 459 8.84 -14.19 0.16
N VAL A 460 8.31 -14.19 -1.06
CA VAL A 460 8.95 -13.60 -2.23
C VAL A 460 7.96 -12.68 -2.93
N PHE A 461 8.34 -11.42 -3.10
CA PHE A 461 7.65 -10.49 -3.98
C PHE A 461 8.34 -10.50 -5.34
N CYS A 462 7.54 -10.55 -6.41
CA CYS A 462 8.02 -10.39 -7.77
C CYS A 462 7.17 -9.34 -8.47
N GLY A 463 7.74 -8.17 -8.71
CA GLY A 463 7.15 -7.13 -9.53
C GLY A 463 7.22 -7.48 -11.01
N GLY A 464 6.38 -6.81 -11.81
CA GLY A 464 6.54 -6.76 -13.26
C GLY A 464 7.89 -6.17 -13.66
N LYS A 465 8.18 -6.14 -14.96
CA LYS A 465 9.43 -5.55 -15.47
C LYS A 465 9.47 -4.07 -15.12
N PHE A 466 10.40 -3.67 -14.27
CA PHE A 466 10.69 -2.26 -13.99
C PHE A 466 12.13 -1.99 -14.43
N LEU A 467 12.34 -1.02 -15.33
CA LEU A 467 13.66 -0.62 -15.84
C LEU A 467 14.52 -1.81 -16.33
N PHE A 468 13.98 -2.67 -17.20
CA PHE A 468 14.59 -3.88 -17.80
C PHE A 468 14.72 -5.11 -16.89
N TRP A 469 14.49 -5.00 -15.59
CA TRP A 469 14.69 -6.10 -14.64
C TRP A 469 13.36 -6.68 -14.16
N ASN A 470 13.33 -8.01 -14.00
CA ASN A 470 12.28 -8.64 -13.19
C ASN A 470 12.70 -8.45 -11.73
N LEU A 471 12.07 -7.52 -11.04
CA LEU A 471 12.35 -7.28 -9.64
C LEU A 471 11.71 -8.38 -8.80
N CYS A 472 12.49 -9.37 -8.40
CA CYS A 472 12.09 -10.33 -7.37
C CYS A 472 12.99 -10.16 -6.15
N LEU A 473 12.40 -10.14 -4.97
CA LEU A 473 13.13 -10.11 -3.72
C LEU A 473 12.40 -10.91 -2.64
N PRO A 474 13.14 -11.53 -1.72
CA PRO A 474 12.56 -12.01 -0.49
C PRO A 474 11.90 -10.86 0.27
N VAL A 475 10.73 -11.10 0.83
CA VAL A 475 9.98 -10.16 1.64
C VAL A 475 9.45 -10.87 2.88
N PRO A 476 9.16 -10.14 3.96
CA PRO A 476 8.45 -10.71 5.08
C PRO A 476 7.07 -11.25 4.67
N LYS A 477 6.57 -12.22 5.43
CA LYS A 477 5.21 -12.75 5.25
C LYS A 477 4.20 -11.61 5.27
N GLN A 478 3.40 -11.49 4.22
CA GLN A 478 2.42 -10.40 4.06
C GLN A 478 1.03 -10.70 4.66
N GLN A 479 0.81 -11.92 5.14
CA GLN A 479 -0.49 -12.34 5.66
C GLN A 479 -0.88 -11.53 6.90
N VAL A 480 -2.05 -10.91 6.84
CA VAL A 480 -2.69 -10.15 7.93
C VAL A 480 -3.97 -10.84 8.38
N PHE A 481 -4.64 -11.61 7.53
CA PHE A 481 -5.92 -12.24 7.80
C PHE A 481 -5.88 -13.78 7.69
N GLU A 482 -6.80 -14.44 8.40
CA GLU A 482 -7.08 -15.87 8.24
C GLU A 482 -7.46 -16.19 6.79
N SER A 483 -6.99 -17.30 6.21
CA SER A 483 -7.16 -17.56 4.78
C SER A 483 -8.56 -18.00 4.33
N GLY A 484 -9.44 -18.41 5.24
CA GLY A 484 -10.75 -18.98 4.90
C GLY A 484 -11.66 -18.09 4.04
N PRO A 485 -11.80 -16.79 4.34
CA PRO A 485 -12.67 -15.88 3.58
C PRO A 485 -12.28 -15.75 2.11
N VAL A 486 -10.99 -15.67 1.77
CA VAL A 486 -10.57 -15.46 0.36
C VAL A 486 -10.89 -16.66 -0.54
N ASP A 487 -10.98 -17.86 0.04
CA ASP A 487 -11.27 -19.09 -0.70
C ASP A 487 -12.79 -19.33 -0.92
N SER A 488 -13.65 -18.58 -0.24
CA SER A 488 -15.10 -18.87 -0.18
C SER A 488 -16.00 -17.69 -0.55
N THR A 489 -15.52 -16.46 -0.40
CA THR A 489 -16.30 -15.26 -0.68
C THR A 489 -16.37 -14.97 -2.18
N LYS A 490 -17.58 -14.67 -2.67
CA LYS A 490 -17.82 -14.25 -4.06
C LYS A 490 -17.92 -12.73 -4.14
N ALA A 491 -17.58 -12.18 -5.29
CA ALA A 491 -17.84 -10.78 -5.58
C ALA A 491 -19.35 -10.48 -5.46
N SER A 492 -19.68 -9.43 -4.71
CA SER A 492 -21.06 -8.94 -4.57
C SER A 492 -21.48 -8.09 -5.77
N TRP A 493 -20.51 -7.52 -6.48
CA TRP A 493 -20.69 -6.80 -7.73
C TRP A 493 -19.49 -6.99 -8.65
N SER A 494 -19.74 -6.98 -9.94
CA SER A 494 -18.70 -7.06 -10.98
C SER A 494 -19.16 -6.32 -12.21
N PHE A 495 -18.24 -5.63 -12.87
CA PHE A 495 -18.50 -4.91 -14.11
C PHE A 495 -17.41 -5.22 -15.14
N PRO A 496 -17.76 -5.81 -16.30
CA PRO A 496 -16.77 -6.12 -17.33
C PRO A 496 -16.32 -4.84 -18.05
N CYS A 497 -15.02 -4.73 -18.31
CA CYS A 497 -14.44 -3.67 -19.15
C CYS A 497 -14.00 -4.23 -20.51
N ALA A 498 -13.63 -3.35 -21.44
CA ALA A 498 -13.04 -3.76 -22.71
C ALA A 498 -11.70 -4.50 -22.54
N THR A 499 -10.83 -4.03 -21.63
CA THR A 499 -9.48 -4.58 -21.42
C THR A 499 -9.22 -5.08 -19.99
N GLY A 500 -10.25 -5.10 -19.15
CA GLY A 500 -10.14 -5.45 -17.73
C GLY A 500 -11.49 -5.78 -17.10
N GLU A 501 -11.57 -5.73 -15.79
CA GLU A 501 -12.83 -5.83 -15.04
C GLU A 501 -12.76 -5.09 -13.71
N LEU A 502 -13.94 -4.71 -13.23
CA LEU A 502 -14.12 -4.20 -11.88
C LEU A 502 -14.86 -5.23 -11.04
N SER A 503 -14.58 -5.24 -9.74
CA SER A 503 -15.43 -5.98 -8.80
C SER A 503 -15.45 -5.34 -7.43
N TYR A 504 -16.48 -5.67 -6.67
CA TYR A 504 -16.59 -5.35 -5.26
C TYR A 504 -16.83 -6.63 -4.47
N THR A 505 -16.02 -6.85 -3.43
CA THR A 505 -16.11 -8.02 -2.55
C THR A 505 -16.06 -7.58 -1.09
N LYS A 506 -17.00 -8.08 -0.26
CA LYS A 506 -17.05 -7.84 1.19
C LYS A 506 -16.50 -9.06 1.92
N TYR A 507 -15.34 -8.95 2.55
CA TYR A 507 -14.76 -10.00 3.39
C TYR A 507 -15.03 -9.70 4.86
N THR A 508 -15.65 -10.64 5.57
CA THR A 508 -15.54 -10.70 7.04
C THR A 508 -14.24 -11.43 7.35
N ALA A 509 -13.31 -10.76 8.02
CA ALA A 509 -11.97 -11.29 8.23
C ALA A 509 -11.52 -11.11 9.69
N THR A 510 -10.68 -12.04 10.13
CA THR A 510 -10.03 -12.04 11.45
C THR A 510 -8.54 -11.89 11.24
N THR A 511 -7.88 -11.01 11.99
CA THR A 511 -6.44 -10.83 11.91
C THR A 511 -5.69 -12.05 12.43
N VAL A 512 -4.51 -12.33 11.87
CA VAL A 512 -3.53 -13.28 12.38
C VAL A 512 -2.31 -12.53 12.88
N ASP A 513 -1.54 -13.15 13.79
CA ASP A 513 -0.29 -12.55 14.27
C ASP A 513 0.69 -12.35 13.11
N ASN A 514 1.13 -11.11 12.94
CA ASN A 514 2.20 -10.72 12.04
C ASN A 514 3.07 -9.66 12.71
N PRO A 515 4.06 -10.08 13.53
CA PRO A 515 4.93 -9.16 14.27
C PRO A 515 5.77 -8.25 13.37
N THR A 516 6.03 -8.65 12.12
CA THR A 516 6.72 -7.78 11.16
C THR A 516 5.89 -6.54 10.82
N LEU A 517 4.59 -6.72 10.61
CA LEU A 517 3.65 -5.64 10.33
C LEU A 517 3.08 -5.02 11.62
N GLY A 518 3.61 -5.41 12.80
CA GLY A 518 3.05 -4.99 14.08
C GLY A 518 1.58 -5.35 14.26
N VAL A 519 1.08 -6.40 13.59
CA VAL A 519 -0.31 -6.84 13.68
C VAL A 519 -0.41 -8.00 14.67
N THR A 520 -1.39 -7.88 15.57
CA THR A 520 -1.80 -8.94 16.51
C THR A 520 -3.02 -9.69 15.98
N GLY A 521 -3.13 -10.97 16.31
CA GLY A 521 -4.24 -11.82 15.92
C GLY A 521 -5.52 -11.58 16.73
N GLY A 522 -6.67 -11.90 16.12
CA GLY A 522 -7.97 -11.95 16.81
C GLY A 522 -8.87 -10.73 16.64
N MET A 523 -8.40 -9.64 16.01
CA MET A 523 -9.27 -8.51 15.66
C MET A 523 -10.17 -8.92 14.48
N THR A 524 -11.48 -8.79 14.62
CA THR A 524 -12.45 -9.12 13.56
C THR A 524 -13.03 -7.84 12.98
N GLY A 525 -13.29 -7.82 11.68
CA GLY A 525 -13.87 -6.68 11.00
C GLY A 525 -14.28 -6.97 9.56
N THR A 526 -14.54 -5.90 8.82
CA THR A 526 -14.92 -5.97 7.40
C THR A 526 -13.86 -5.32 6.53
N LEU A 527 -13.42 -6.05 5.50
CA LEU A 527 -12.61 -5.55 4.40
C LEU A 527 -13.48 -5.49 3.14
N HIS A 528 -13.76 -4.28 2.69
CA HIS A 528 -14.46 -3.94 1.46
C HIS A 528 -13.44 -3.73 0.35
N VAL A 529 -13.40 -4.59 -0.65
CA VAL A 529 -12.42 -4.50 -1.75
C VAL A 529 -13.11 -4.04 -3.02
N PHE A 530 -12.74 -2.87 -3.52
CA PHE A 530 -13.03 -2.38 -4.86
C PHE A 530 -11.81 -2.64 -5.74
N ALA A 531 -11.93 -3.64 -6.60
CA ALA A 531 -10.83 -4.13 -7.43
C ALA A 531 -10.96 -3.65 -8.86
N ALA A 532 -9.86 -3.18 -9.44
CA ALA A 532 -9.66 -2.94 -10.87
C ALA A 532 -8.57 -3.89 -11.39
N ILE A 533 -8.93 -4.89 -12.20
CA ILE A 533 -7.97 -5.85 -12.77
C ILE A 533 -7.76 -5.48 -14.25
N PHE A 534 -6.61 -4.87 -14.56
CA PHE A 534 -6.22 -4.42 -15.89
C PHE A 534 -4.86 -4.99 -16.28
N PRO A 535 -4.80 -6.20 -16.87
CA PRO A 535 -3.56 -6.92 -17.13
C PRO A 535 -2.56 -6.20 -18.03
N LYS A 536 -3.02 -5.24 -18.84
CA LYS A 536 -2.21 -4.49 -19.79
C LYS A 536 -1.80 -3.10 -19.30
N ALA A 537 -2.41 -2.59 -18.24
CA ALA A 537 -2.02 -1.30 -17.68
C ALA A 537 -0.73 -1.48 -16.87
N ASP A 538 0.38 -0.94 -17.37
CA ASP A 538 1.69 -1.08 -16.72
C ASP A 538 1.85 -0.09 -15.55
N THR A 539 2.78 -0.35 -14.63
CA THR A 539 3.07 0.56 -13.51
C THR A 539 3.72 1.86 -13.95
N THR A 540 4.38 1.85 -15.11
CA THR A 540 5.02 2.99 -15.75
C THR A 540 4.56 3.09 -17.19
N PRO A 541 4.25 4.28 -17.72
CA PRO A 541 3.96 4.42 -19.14
C PRO A 541 5.25 4.22 -19.95
N ASN A 542 5.29 3.22 -20.83
CA ASN A 542 6.48 2.91 -21.64
C ASN A 542 6.67 3.88 -22.83
N ALA A 543 6.20 5.13 -22.72
CA ALA A 543 6.18 6.16 -23.77
C ALA A 543 5.41 5.79 -25.07
N ASP A 544 4.92 4.56 -25.21
CA ASP A 544 4.11 4.14 -26.34
C ASP A 544 2.65 4.58 -26.18
N GLN A 545 1.93 4.65 -27.30
CA GLN A 545 0.53 5.03 -27.31
C GLN A 545 -0.36 3.99 -26.61
N ALA A 546 0.07 2.72 -26.57
CA ALA A 546 -0.74 1.62 -26.08
C ALA A 546 -0.95 1.70 -24.56
N ASP A 547 0.09 2.03 -23.80
CA ASP A 547 -0.04 2.19 -22.35
C ASP A 547 -0.97 3.35 -21.97
N TRP A 548 -0.87 4.48 -22.69
CA TRP A 548 -1.79 5.61 -22.49
C TRP A 548 -3.23 5.26 -22.85
N ASP A 549 -3.44 4.47 -23.91
CA ASP A 549 -4.76 3.98 -24.30
C ASP A 549 -5.34 3.03 -23.25
N GLU A 550 -4.52 2.17 -22.65
CA GLU A 550 -4.93 1.28 -21.54
C GLU A 550 -5.26 2.07 -20.27
N TYR A 551 -4.50 3.11 -19.93
CA TYR A 551 -4.85 4.02 -18.84
C TYR A 551 -6.17 4.75 -19.08
N GLN A 552 -6.41 5.21 -20.31
CA GLN A 552 -7.67 5.84 -20.68
C GLN A 552 -8.84 4.85 -20.62
N ALA A 553 -8.64 3.62 -21.09
CA ALA A 553 -9.65 2.56 -21.02
C ALA A 553 -10.00 2.19 -19.57
N MET A 554 -8.99 2.12 -18.70
CA MET A 554 -9.17 1.90 -17.27
C MET A 554 -9.95 3.04 -16.61
N LEU A 555 -9.58 4.29 -16.90
CA LEU A 555 -10.24 5.48 -16.38
C LEU A 555 -11.72 5.52 -16.78
N THR A 556 -12.03 5.30 -18.05
CA THR A 556 -13.42 5.22 -18.54
C THR A 556 -14.19 4.09 -17.89
N CYS A 557 -13.62 2.87 -17.83
CA CYS A 557 -14.33 1.74 -17.26
C CYS A 557 -14.67 1.94 -15.78
N ILE A 558 -13.70 2.42 -14.98
CA ILE A 558 -13.90 2.67 -13.55
C ILE A 558 -15.03 3.69 -13.34
N SER A 559 -15.01 4.80 -14.08
CA SER A 559 -16.05 5.83 -13.95
C SER A 559 -17.43 5.31 -14.34
N ASP A 560 -17.54 4.58 -15.47
CA ASP A 560 -18.80 3.98 -15.92
C ASP A 560 -19.32 2.97 -14.88
N GLY A 561 -18.45 2.11 -14.37
CA GLY A 561 -18.77 1.12 -13.35
C GLY A 561 -19.32 1.76 -12.07
N MET A 562 -18.67 2.83 -11.61
CA MET A 562 -19.10 3.56 -10.41
C MET A 562 -20.38 4.35 -10.64
N GLY A 563 -20.39 5.24 -11.64
CA GLY A 563 -21.45 6.20 -11.86
C GLY A 563 -22.72 5.62 -12.46
N GLN A 564 -22.60 4.64 -13.37
CA GLN A 564 -23.74 4.16 -14.18
C GLN A 564 -24.19 2.74 -13.84
N HIS A 565 -23.33 1.95 -13.16
CA HIS A 565 -23.58 0.53 -12.93
C HIS A 565 -23.58 0.11 -11.46
N GLY A 566 -23.93 1.05 -10.57
CA GLY A 566 -24.23 0.78 -9.16
C GLY A 566 -23.01 0.63 -8.24
N GLY A 567 -21.79 0.89 -8.72
CA GLY A 567 -20.60 0.87 -7.87
C GLY A 567 -20.66 1.89 -6.73
N VAL A 568 -21.24 3.08 -6.97
CA VAL A 568 -21.44 4.11 -5.94
C VAL A 568 -22.34 3.63 -4.80
N ASP A 569 -23.37 2.83 -5.07
CA ASP A 569 -24.25 2.32 -4.02
C ASP A 569 -23.55 1.30 -3.13
N TRP A 570 -22.62 0.52 -3.69
CA TRP A 570 -21.76 -0.36 -2.89
C TRP A 570 -20.78 0.41 -2.03
N PHE A 571 -20.23 1.53 -2.53
CA PHE A 571 -19.36 2.39 -1.75
C PHE A 571 -20.10 3.02 -0.56
N ARG A 572 -21.30 3.57 -0.78
CA ARG A 572 -22.17 4.07 0.31
C ARG A 572 -22.42 2.99 1.36
N LYS A 573 -22.77 1.78 0.93
CA LYS A 573 -22.97 0.65 1.86
C LYS A 573 -21.70 0.29 2.64
N ALA A 574 -20.53 0.38 2.02
CA ALA A 574 -19.26 0.11 2.67
C ALA A 574 -18.92 1.16 3.75
N GLN A 575 -19.36 2.40 3.59
CA GLN A 575 -19.19 3.46 4.58
C GLN A 575 -20.09 3.29 5.81
N LEU A 576 -21.26 2.64 5.66
CA LEU A 576 -22.29 2.62 6.71
C LEU A 576 -22.04 1.67 7.88
N ALA A 577 -20.95 0.87 7.88
CA ALA A 577 -20.42 0.03 8.97
C ALA A 577 -21.37 -0.92 9.75
N SER A 578 -22.69 -0.80 9.61
CA SER A 578 -23.74 -1.34 10.49
C SER A 578 -24.72 -2.29 9.77
N GLU A 579 -24.48 -2.59 8.49
CA GLU A 579 -25.19 -3.61 7.69
C GLU A 579 -24.27 -4.80 7.35
#